data_AF-A0A7V5UK95-F1
#
_entry.id   AF-A0A7V5UK95-F1
#
_cell.length_a   1.000
_cell.length_b   1.000
_cell.length_c   1.000
_cell.angle_alpha   90.00
_cell.angle_beta   90.00
_cell.angle_gamma   90.00
#
_symmetry.space_group_name_H-M   'P 1'
#
loop_
_entity.id
_entity.type
_entity.pdbx_description
1 polymer ?
#
loop_
_entity_poly.entity_id
_entity_poly.type
_entity_poly.pdbx_seq_one_letter_code
_entity_poly.pdbx_strand_id
1 'polypeptide(L)'
;MARHEQDREDLIREATRLVPRAEWHVPGEEAPVVLGIRSPGALSVFFGPDPVFHFNSRGELRRGFVRGALWKADRGRLVVMRRRRTSESVTLQARDVRSEEEAALLSEAQKRLVRLQEALASGQATWIRGIGEGAGSA
;
A
#
# COMPACT_ATOMS: atom_id res chain seq x y z
N MET A 1 1.92 19.86 -3.67
CA MET A 1 1.27 19.79 -2.33
C MET A 1 1.44 18.37 -1.79
N ALA A 2 2.60 18.07 -1.22
CA ALA A 2 2.94 16.74 -0.73
C ALA A 2 2.66 16.69 0.79
N ARG A 3 1.55 16.07 1.19
CA ARG A 3 1.35 15.73 2.61
C ARG A 3 2.47 14.77 3.02
N HIS A 4 3.10 15.07 4.14
CA HIS A 4 4.23 14.35 4.69
C HIS A 4 3.89 12.86 4.82
N GLU A 5 4.78 12.04 4.29
CA GLU A 5 4.59 10.59 4.20
C GLU A 5 4.83 9.88 5.54
N GLN A 6 5.34 10.63 6.54
CA GLN A 6 5.59 10.19 7.91
C GLN A 6 4.48 10.59 8.91
N ASP A 7 3.55 11.49 8.55
CA ASP A 7 2.51 12.00 9.46
C ASP A 7 1.11 11.41 9.17
N ARG A 8 1.03 10.20 8.59
CA ARG A 8 -0.27 9.54 8.39
C ARG A 8 -0.75 8.89 9.69
N GLU A 9 -1.10 9.72 10.68
CA GLU A 9 -1.57 9.27 11.99
C GLU A 9 -2.93 8.55 11.90
N ASP A 10 -3.76 8.84 10.90
CA ASP A 10 -5.03 8.13 10.67
C ASP A 10 -5.26 7.77 9.19
N LEU A 11 -4.61 6.69 8.75
CA LEU A 11 -4.63 6.19 7.37
C LEU A 11 -6.04 5.95 6.82
N ILE A 12 -6.94 5.39 7.62
CA ILE A 12 -8.32 5.11 7.18
C ILE A 12 -9.15 6.39 7.06
N ARG A 13 -8.90 7.44 7.85
CA ARG A 13 -9.53 8.76 7.62
C ARG A 13 -9.01 9.43 6.36
N GLU A 14 -7.70 9.32 6.10
CA GLU A 14 -7.08 9.93 4.91
C GLU A 14 -7.41 9.21 3.60
N ALA A 15 -7.71 7.92 3.66
CA ALA A 15 -8.09 7.08 2.52
C ALA A 15 -9.51 7.35 1.98
N THR A 16 -9.96 8.61 1.95
CA THR A 16 -11.33 9.02 1.58
C THR A 16 -11.79 8.55 0.21
N ARG A 17 -10.85 8.36 -0.73
CA ARG A 17 -11.10 7.86 -2.09
C ARG A 17 -11.28 6.33 -2.18
N LEU A 18 -11.19 5.63 -1.06
CA LEU A 18 -11.37 4.19 -0.98
C LEU A 18 -12.68 3.90 -0.25
N VAL A 19 -13.66 3.38 -0.98
CA VAL A 19 -14.98 3.01 -0.47
C VAL A 19 -15.43 1.75 -1.22
N PRO A 20 -15.65 0.62 -0.54
CA PRO A 20 -15.49 0.42 0.91
C PRO A 20 -14.01 0.39 1.34
N ARG A 21 -13.76 0.66 2.63
CA ARG A 21 -12.46 0.47 3.27
C ARG A 21 -12.60 -0.01 4.72
N ALA A 22 -11.64 -0.80 5.18
CA ALA A 22 -11.62 -1.33 6.54
C ALA A 22 -10.19 -1.41 7.08
N GLU A 23 -10.08 -1.33 8.39
CA GLU A 23 -8.83 -1.43 9.14
C GLU A 23 -8.87 -2.70 9.99
N TRP A 24 -7.80 -3.48 9.91
CA TRP A 24 -7.67 -4.80 10.50
C TRP A 24 -6.40 -4.90 11.33
N HIS A 25 -6.47 -5.56 12.47
CA HIS A 25 -5.29 -6.08 13.13
C HIS A 25 -4.95 -7.44 12.51
N VAL A 26 -3.72 -7.61 12.03
CA VAL A 26 -3.27 -8.83 11.36
C VAL A 26 -2.06 -9.39 12.10
N PRO A 27 -2.09 -10.64 12.59
CA PRO A 27 -0.96 -11.24 13.27
C PRO A 27 0.31 -11.19 12.40
N GLY A 28 1.42 -10.73 12.99
CA GLY A 28 2.71 -10.60 12.31
C GLY A 28 2.93 -9.27 11.58
N GLU A 29 1.96 -8.36 11.58
CA GLU A 29 2.15 -6.97 11.16
C GLU A 29 2.23 -6.05 12.39
N GLU A 30 3.19 -5.12 12.39
CA GLU A 30 3.43 -4.23 13.54
C GLU A 30 2.35 -3.15 13.69
N ALA A 31 1.71 -2.77 12.58
CA ALA A 31 0.68 -1.75 12.52
C ALA A 31 -0.62 -2.31 11.91
N PRO A 32 -1.78 -1.71 12.21
CA PRO A 32 -3.02 -2.06 11.53
C PRO A 32 -2.91 -2.00 10.02
N VAL A 33 -3.55 -2.97 9.36
CA VAL A 33 -3.60 -3.05 7.90
C VAL A 33 -4.90 -2.41 7.42
N VAL A 34 -4.79 -1.39 6.60
CA VAL A 34 -5.95 -0.75 5.95
C VAL A 34 -6.11 -1.29 4.55
N LEU A 35 -7.29 -1.80 4.25
CA LEU A 35 -7.71 -2.25 2.94
C LEU A 35 -8.77 -1.31 2.40
N GLY A 36 -8.70 -0.96 1.13
CA GLY A 36 -9.74 -0.16 0.52
C GLY A 36 -9.81 -0.28 -0.98
N ILE A 37 -11.03 -0.26 -1.50
CA ILE A 37 -11.32 -0.38 -2.92
C ILE A 37 -11.61 1.02 -3.47
N ARG A 38 -10.94 1.38 -4.56
CA ARG A 38 -11.27 2.56 -5.35
C ARG A 38 -12.14 2.13 -6.53
N SER A 39 -13.22 2.86 -6.80
CA SER A 39 -13.97 2.66 -8.04
C SER A 39 -13.09 2.92 -9.29
N PRO A 40 -13.04 2.02 -10.29
CA PRO A 40 -13.88 0.82 -10.47
C PRO A 40 -13.18 -0.50 -10.11
N GLY A 41 -12.89 -0.76 -8.82
CA GLY A 41 -12.35 -2.05 -8.35
C GLY A 41 -10.84 -2.11 -8.10
N ALA A 42 -10.15 -0.96 -8.06
CA ALA A 42 -8.73 -0.89 -7.77
C ALA A 42 -8.45 -1.02 -6.25
N LEU A 43 -7.79 -2.10 -5.83
CA LEU A 43 -7.44 -2.33 -4.43
C LEU A 43 -6.25 -1.47 -3.99
N SER A 44 -6.29 -0.99 -2.76
CA SER A 44 -5.14 -0.43 -2.05
C SER A 44 -4.99 -1.10 -0.70
N VAL A 45 -3.76 -1.44 -0.34
CA VAL A 45 -3.40 -2.09 0.92
C VAL A 45 -2.32 -1.25 1.60
N PHE A 46 -2.53 -0.89 2.85
CA PHE A 46 -1.59 -0.11 3.67
C PHE A 46 -1.20 -0.96 4.87
N PHE A 47 0.08 -1.31 4.98
CA PHE A 47 0.64 -1.98 6.15
C PHE A 47 1.28 -0.89 7.03
N GLY A 48 0.42 -0.17 7.78
CA GLY A 48 0.83 1.10 8.38
C GLY A 48 1.19 2.17 7.32
N PRO A 49 2.05 3.15 7.65
CA PRO A 49 2.41 4.23 6.73
C PRO A 49 3.33 3.78 5.58
N ASP A 50 4.10 2.71 5.80
CA ASP A 50 5.03 2.06 4.85
C ASP A 50 5.19 0.60 5.30
N PRO A 51 4.92 -0.42 4.44
CA PRO A 51 4.67 -0.30 3.00
C PRO A 51 3.19 -0.10 2.60
N VAL A 52 3.00 0.52 1.44
CA VAL A 52 1.69 0.70 0.79
C VAL A 52 1.73 0.12 -0.62
N PHE A 53 0.69 -0.61 -1.01
CA PHE A 53 0.54 -1.17 -2.35
C PHE A 53 -0.78 -0.75 -2.97
N HIS A 54 -0.74 -0.33 -4.23
CA HIS A 54 -1.90 0.03 -5.02
C HIS A 54 -1.96 -0.81 -6.29
N PHE A 55 -3.08 -1.47 -6.48
CA PHE A 55 -3.36 -2.33 -7.62
C PHE A 55 -4.32 -1.63 -8.59
N ASN A 56 -4.31 -2.07 -9.84
CA ASN A 56 -5.41 -1.77 -10.76
C ASN A 56 -6.57 -2.78 -10.58
N SER A 57 -7.64 -2.62 -11.35
CA SER A 57 -8.79 -3.53 -11.31
C SER A 57 -8.50 -4.94 -11.84
N ARG A 58 -7.33 -5.17 -12.45
CA ARG A 58 -6.84 -6.49 -12.87
C ARG A 58 -5.98 -7.18 -11.81
N GLY A 59 -5.77 -6.54 -10.65
CA GLY A 59 -4.89 -7.04 -9.60
C GLY A 59 -3.40 -6.83 -9.88
N GLU A 60 -3.03 -6.06 -10.89
CA GLU A 60 -1.62 -5.78 -11.21
C GLU A 60 -1.11 -4.62 -10.35
N LEU A 61 0.12 -4.74 -9.83
CA LEU A 61 0.75 -3.68 -9.04
C LEU A 61 0.97 -2.44 -9.92
N ARG A 62 0.28 -1.35 -9.58
CA ARG A 62 0.40 -0.08 -10.29
C ARG A 62 1.45 0.83 -9.66
N ARG A 63 1.48 0.86 -8.33
CA ARG A 63 2.45 1.64 -7.56
C ARG A 63 2.53 1.12 -6.12
N GLY A 64 3.67 1.28 -5.50
CA GLY A 64 3.86 1.04 -4.07
C GLY A 64 4.72 2.12 -3.43
N PHE A 65 4.49 2.40 -2.16
CA PHE A 65 5.43 3.18 -1.37
C PHE A 65 6.10 2.22 -0.40
N VAL A 66 7.40 2.01 -0.59
CA VAL A 66 8.16 0.99 0.16
C VAL A 66 9.53 1.54 0.50
N ARG A 67 9.87 1.52 1.80
CA ARG A 67 11.14 2.00 2.36
C ARG A 67 11.47 3.43 1.92
N GLY A 68 10.52 4.34 2.05
CA GLY A 68 10.72 5.75 1.72
C GLY A 68 10.76 6.08 0.22
N ALA A 69 10.48 5.10 -0.66
CA ALA A 69 10.57 5.24 -2.10
C ALA A 69 9.25 4.92 -2.79
N LEU A 70 8.92 5.71 -3.82
CA LEU A 70 7.75 5.47 -4.66
C LEU A 70 8.13 4.55 -5.82
N TRP A 71 7.61 3.34 -5.81
CA TRP A 71 7.69 2.38 -6.89
C TRP A 71 6.46 2.52 -7.78
N LYS A 72 6.65 2.52 -9.10
CA LYS A 72 5.56 2.70 -10.06
C LYS A 72 5.77 1.78 -11.25
N ALA A 73 4.71 1.11 -11.67
CA ALA A 73 4.69 0.42 -12.95
C ALA A 73 4.61 1.45 -14.09
N ASP A 74 5.57 1.37 -15.01
CA ASP A 74 5.65 2.17 -16.23
C ASP A 74 5.97 1.25 -17.41
N ARG A 75 5.03 1.15 -18.36
CA ARG A 75 5.17 0.33 -19.59
C ARG A 75 5.64 -1.12 -19.34
N GLY A 76 5.13 -1.75 -18.29
CA GLY A 76 5.44 -3.15 -17.94
C GLY A 76 6.74 -3.34 -17.14
N ARG A 77 7.39 -2.27 -16.68
CA ARG A 77 8.55 -2.33 -15.78
C ARG A 77 8.32 -1.49 -14.54
N LEU A 78 9.07 -1.75 -13.48
CA LEU A 78 9.07 -0.87 -12.31
C LEU A 78 10.10 0.25 -12.46
N VAL A 79 9.67 1.46 -12.11
CA VAL A 79 10.52 2.63 -11.92
C VAL A 79 10.42 3.02 -10.46
N VAL A 80 11.55 3.36 -9.84
CA VAL A 80 11.58 3.84 -8.47
C VAL A 80 11.98 5.30 -8.43
N MET A 81 11.18 6.08 -7.70
CA MET A 81 11.33 7.50 -7.51
C MET A 81 11.68 7.77 -6.05
N ARG A 82 12.81 8.43 -5.83
CA ARG A 82 13.22 8.89 -4.50
C ARG A 82 13.28 10.41 -4.47
N ARG A 83 12.79 11.00 -3.38
CA ARG A 83 13.03 12.42 -3.12
C ARG A 83 14.45 12.57 -2.59
N ARG A 84 15.29 13.31 -3.31
CA ARG A 84 16.54 13.83 -2.77
C ARG A 84 16.34 15.29 -2.39
N ARG A 85 16.40 15.56 -1.09
CA ARG A 85 16.50 16.93 -0.58
C ARG A 85 17.96 17.34 -0.69
N THR A 86 18.25 18.39 -1.45
CA THR A 86 19.50 19.15 -1.35
C THR A 86 19.25 20.38 -0.49
N SER A 87 20.30 21.08 -0.07
CA SER A 87 20.21 22.34 0.69
C SER A 87 19.42 23.43 -0.04
N GLU A 88 19.23 23.30 -1.36
CA GLU A 88 18.63 24.33 -2.21
C GLU A 88 17.31 23.88 -2.87
N SER A 89 17.05 22.58 -3.00
CA SER A 89 15.82 22.09 -3.63
C SER A 89 15.47 20.64 -3.29
N VAL A 90 14.21 20.26 -3.53
CA VAL A 90 13.79 18.85 -3.49
C VAL A 90 13.67 18.35 -4.92
N THR A 91 14.52 17.41 -5.30
CA THR A 91 14.47 16.76 -6.63
C THR A 91 13.88 15.36 -6.52
N LEU A 92 13.02 15.00 -7.48
CA LEU A 92 12.56 13.63 -7.66
C LEU A 92 13.50 12.92 -8.63
N GLN A 93 14.30 11.99 -8.12
CA GLN A 93 15.16 11.16 -8.94
C GLN A 93 14.43 9.86 -9.28
N ALA A 94 14.03 9.73 -10.53
CA ALA A 94 13.58 8.46 -11.09
C ALA A 94 14.79 7.65 -11.53
N ARG A 95 14.79 6.35 -11.21
CA ARG A 95 15.75 5.38 -11.76
C ARG A 95 15.00 4.12 -12.19
N ASP A 96 15.51 3.49 -13.22
CA ASP A 96 15.09 2.15 -13.57
C ASP A 96 15.49 1.17 -12.46
N VAL A 97 14.62 0.20 -12.24
CA VAL A 97 14.80 -0.84 -11.24
C VAL A 97 15.59 -1.99 -11.88
N ARG A 98 16.61 -2.50 -11.17
CA ARG A 98 17.29 -3.73 -11.58
C ARG A 98 16.39 -4.93 -11.33
N SER A 99 16.45 -5.95 -12.18
CA SER A 99 15.58 -7.13 -12.07
C SER A 99 15.58 -7.79 -10.68
N GLU A 100 16.73 -7.78 -9.98
CA GLU A 100 16.84 -8.28 -8.59
C GLU A 100 16.02 -7.47 -7.58
N GLU A 101 16.02 -6.14 -7.72
CA GLU A 101 15.30 -5.24 -6.82
C GLU A 101 13.79 -5.31 -7.07
N GLU A 102 13.39 -5.48 -8.33
CA GLU A 102 12.01 -5.76 -8.71
C GLU A 102 11.54 -7.10 -8.11
N ALA A 103 12.31 -8.16 -8.29
CA ALA A 103 12.00 -9.48 -7.73
C ALA A 103 11.89 -9.43 -6.20
N ALA A 104 12.80 -8.71 -5.53
CA ALA A 104 12.75 -8.54 -4.08
C ALA A 104 11.50 -7.78 -3.62
N LEU A 105 11.12 -6.70 -4.30
CA LEU A 105 9.89 -5.95 -3.99
C LEU A 105 8.65 -6.81 -4.17
N LEU A 106 8.54 -7.50 -5.31
CA LEU A 106 7.39 -8.34 -5.62
C LEU A 106 7.30 -9.53 -4.64
N SER A 107 8.43 -10.14 -4.29
CA SER A 107 8.49 -11.21 -3.28
C SER A 107 8.01 -10.73 -1.91
N GLU A 108 8.45 -9.54 -1.47
CA GLU A 108 8.01 -8.95 -0.20
C GLU A 108 6.51 -8.63 -0.21
N ALA A 109 6.03 -8.00 -1.29
CA ALA A 109 4.61 -7.69 -1.46
C ALA A 109 3.77 -8.97 -1.43
N GLN A 110 4.18 -10.01 -2.17
CA GLN A 110 3.49 -11.28 -2.21
C GLN A 110 3.43 -11.94 -0.83
N LYS A 111 4.54 -12.01 -0.10
CA LYS A 111 4.57 -12.60 1.24
C LYS A 111 3.59 -11.93 2.21
N ARG A 112 3.55 -10.60 2.21
CA ARG A 112 2.62 -9.84 3.08
C ARG A 112 1.17 -10.02 2.68
N LEU A 113 0.88 -10.02 1.38
CA LEU A 113 -0.47 -10.22 0.86
C LEU A 113 -0.98 -11.64 1.16
N VAL A 114 -0.13 -12.67 1.01
CA VAL A 114 -0.46 -14.05 1.38
C VAL A 114 -0.77 -14.14 2.86
N ARG A 115 0.09 -13.59 3.74
CA ARG A 115 -0.17 -13.57 5.19
C ARG A 115 -1.50 -12.90 5.53
N LEU A 116 -1.76 -11.74 4.93
CA LEU A 116 -3.02 -11.02 5.11
C LEU A 116 -4.21 -11.88 4.67
N GLN A 117 -4.13 -12.48 3.49
CA GLN A 117 -5.18 -13.34 2.95
C GLN A 117 -5.43 -14.53 3.87
N GLU A 118 -4.37 -15.20 4.33
CA GLU A 118 -4.45 -16.33 5.26
C GLU A 118 -5.10 -15.92 6.57
N ALA A 119 -4.67 -14.80 7.17
CA ALA A 119 -5.22 -14.31 8.43
C ALA A 119 -6.71 -13.93 8.31
N LEU A 120 -7.13 -13.35 7.18
CA LEU A 120 -8.54 -13.06 6.92
C LEU A 120 -9.34 -14.36 6.72
N ALA A 121 -8.81 -15.31 5.96
CA ALA A 121 -9.49 -16.57 5.65
C ALA A 121 -9.59 -17.51 6.87
N SER A 122 -8.60 -17.48 7.76
CA SER A 122 -8.59 -18.27 9.00
C SER A 122 -9.32 -17.60 10.17
N GLY A 123 -9.83 -16.38 9.98
CA GLY A 123 -10.47 -15.60 11.04
C GLY A 123 -9.50 -15.11 12.13
N GLN A 124 -8.20 -15.12 11.87
CA GLN A 124 -7.17 -14.63 12.80
C GLN A 124 -6.97 -13.12 12.74
N ALA A 125 -7.45 -12.46 11.68
CA ALA A 125 -7.46 -11.01 11.58
C ALA A 125 -8.64 -10.43 12.38
N THR A 126 -8.36 -9.45 13.24
CA THR A 126 -9.39 -8.76 14.02
C THR A 126 -9.83 -7.50 13.30
N TRP A 127 -11.14 -7.37 13.04
CA TRP A 127 -11.71 -6.14 12.50
C TRP A 127 -11.64 -5.02 13.53
N ILE A 128 -11.12 -3.85 13.15
CA ILE A 128 -11.05 -2.67 14.03
C ILE A 128 -12.19 -1.69 13.70
N ARG A 129 -12.29 -1.27 12.44
CA ARG A 129 -13.32 -0.34 11.95
C ARG A 129 -13.44 -0.38 10.43
N GLY A 130 -14.58 0.07 9.89
CA GLY A 130 -14.87 0.08 8.46
C GLY A 130 -15.73 1.27 8.03
N ILE A 131 -15.61 1.66 6.76
CA ILE A 131 -16.35 2.77 6.13
C ILE A 131 -16.90 2.31 4.76
N GLY A 132 -18.21 2.45 4.55
CA GLY A 132 -18.94 2.06 3.33
C GLY A 132 -19.77 0.78 3.50
N GLU A 133 -20.75 0.56 2.62
CA GLU A 133 -21.53 -0.68 2.62
C GLU A 133 -20.62 -1.89 2.33
N GLY A 134 -20.76 -2.96 3.12
CA GLY A 134 -19.92 -4.16 3.06
C GLY A 134 -18.63 -4.09 3.89
N ALA A 135 -18.33 -2.98 4.58
CA ALA A 135 -17.14 -2.86 5.44
C ALA A 135 -17.27 -3.57 6.80
N GLY A 136 -18.41 -4.21 7.07
CA GLY A 136 -18.70 -4.98 8.28
C GLY A 136 -19.83 -5.97 8.01
N SER A 137 -19.47 -7.16 7.55
CA SER A 137 -20.35 -8.33 7.57
C SER A 137 -19.44 -9.54 7.73
N ALA A 138 -18.91 -9.69 8.95
CA ALA A 138 -18.42 -10.95 9.47
C ALA A 138 -19.51 -11.50 10.40
#